data_AF-A0A1H9UGD2-F1
#
_entry.id   AF-A0A1H9UGD2-F1
#
_cell.length_a   1.000
_cell.length_b   1.000
_cell.length_c   1.000
_cell.angle_alpha   90.00
_cell.angle_beta   90.00
_cell.angle_gamma   90.00
#
_symmetry.space_group_name_H-M   'P 1'
#
loop_
_entity.id
_entity.type
_entity.pdbx_description
1 polymer ?
#
loop_
_entity_poly.entity_id
_entity_poly.type
_entity_poly.pdbx_seq_one_letter_code
_entity_poly.pdbx_strand_id
1 'polypeptide(L)' 'MRMRTNAKDSAVTIATACAQLKAMLANARSLDHLTVETLVRSYRVPVKEIEYELAIARQKRGAQ' A
#
# COMPACT_ATOMS: atom_id res chain seq x y z
N MET A 1 -14.29 -1.22 34.40
CA MET A 1 -15.07 -1.12 33.14
C MET A 1 -14.14 -1.48 31.99
N ARG A 2 -14.20 -2.71 31.47
CA ARG A 2 -13.35 -3.14 30.33
C ARG A 2 -13.99 -2.60 29.05
N MET A 3 -13.47 -1.47 28.55
CA MET A 3 -13.77 -1.02 27.19
C MET A 3 -13.16 -2.02 26.21
N ARG A 4 -13.94 -3.04 25.87
CA ARG A 4 -13.70 -3.84 24.67
C ARG A 4 -14.14 -2.94 23.53
N THR A 5 -13.26 -2.06 23.06
CA THR A 5 -13.48 -1.33 21.81
C THR A 5 -13.73 -2.39 20.75
N ASN A 6 -14.98 -2.48 20.30
CA ASN A 6 -15.34 -3.20 19.10
C ASN A 6 -14.55 -2.54 17.96
N ALA A 7 -13.32 -3.00 17.71
CA ALA A 7 -12.62 -2.81 16.45
C ALA A 7 -13.29 -3.66 15.36
N LYS A 8 -14.62 -3.64 15.32
CA LYS A 8 -15.43 -4.27 14.28
C LYS A 8 -15.59 -3.21 13.19
N ASP A 9 -15.06 -3.54 12.01
CA ASP A 9 -15.48 -2.96 10.75
C ASP A 9 -15.17 -1.48 10.49
N SER A 10 -13.93 -1.03 10.76
CA SER A 10 -13.38 0.00 9.88
C SER A 10 -13.16 -0.62 8.51
N ALA A 11 -14.21 -0.67 7.68
CA ALA A 11 -14.11 -1.11 6.29
C ALA A 11 -12.94 -0.35 5.65
N VAL A 12 -11.85 -1.05 5.35
CA VAL A 12 -10.70 -0.45 4.70
C VAL A 12 -11.18 0.02 3.34
N THR A 13 -11.37 1.34 3.22
CA THR A 13 -11.73 1.94 1.94
C THR A 13 -10.56 1.78 0.98
N ILE A 14 -10.84 1.77 -0.32
CA ILE A 14 -9.80 1.73 -1.36
C ILE A 14 -8.81 2.89 -1.15
N ALA A 15 -9.30 4.08 -0.77
CA ALA A 15 -8.47 5.24 -0.47
C ALA A 15 -7.51 4.98 0.71
N THR A 16 -8.00 4.36 1.79
CA THR A 16 -7.17 4.00 2.95
C THR A 16 -6.13 2.94 2.58
N ALA A 17 -6.52 1.91 1.82
CA ALA A 17 -5.57 0.89 1.35
C ALA A 17 -4.50 1.49 0.43
N CYS A 18 -4.87 2.44 -0.43
CA CYS A 18 -3.93 3.16 -1.30
C CYS A 18 -2.97 4.02 -0.48
N ALA A 19 -3.45 4.76 0.53
CA ALA A 19 -2.59 5.51 1.43
C ALA A 19 -1.58 4.62 2.18
N GLN A 20 -2.01 3.44 2.65
CA GLN A 20 -1.13 2.45 3.27
C GLN A 20 -0.08 1.90 2.31
N LEU A 21 -0.47 1.63 1.05
CA LEU A 21 0.45 1.21 0.00
C LEU A 21 1.53 2.28 -0.25
N LYS A 22 1.13 3.54 -0.44
CA LYS A 22 2.06 4.66 -0.66
C LYS A 22 3.05 4.82 0.49
N ALA A 23 2.55 4.74 1.73
CA ALA A 23 3.39 4.81 2.91
C ALA A 23 4.41 3.65 2.97
N MET A 24 3.99 2.42 2.64
CA MET A 24 4.90 1.28 2.60
C MET A 24 5.98 1.45 1.52
N LEU A 25 5.62 1.86 0.30
CA LEU A 25 6.56 2.09 -0.80
C LEU A 25 7.59 3.20 -0.48
N ALA A 26 7.15 4.25 0.20
CA ALA A 26 8.04 5.34 0.63
C ALA A 26 9.06 4.86 1.68
N ASN A 27 8.67 3.96 2.58
CA ASN A 27 9.52 3.45 3.67
C ASN A 27 10.30 2.17 3.32
N ALA A 28 9.99 1.52 2.20
CA ALA A 28 10.66 0.28 1.80
C ALA A 28 12.17 0.51 1.63
N ARG A 29 13.01 -0.45 2.04
CA ARG A 29 14.47 -0.32 1.81
C ARG A 29 14.84 -0.55 0.35
N SER A 30 14.16 -1.48 -0.33
CA SER A 30 14.26 -1.75 -1.76
C SER A 30 12.88 -1.97 -2.36
N LEU A 31 12.73 -1.65 -3.65
CA LEU A 31 11.52 -1.88 -4.44
C LEU A 31 11.68 -3.03 -5.46
N ASP A 32 12.84 -3.69 -5.49
CA ASP A 32 13.22 -4.63 -6.55
C ASP A 32 12.39 -5.92 -6.48
N HIS A 33 12.08 -6.36 -5.26
CA HIS A 33 11.28 -7.56 -5.02
C HIS A 33 9.77 -7.27 -4.95
N LEU A 34 9.36 -6.00 -5.01
CA LEU A 34 7.94 -5.65 -4.96
C LEU A 34 7.34 -5.74 -6.37
N THR A 35 6.41 -6.66 -6.53
CA THR A 35 5.65 -6.85 -7.77
C THR A 35 4.17 -6.57 -7.53
N VAL A 36 3.46 -6.21 -8.60
CA VAL A 36 2.01 -6.01 -8.58
C VAL A 36 1.32 -7.24 -7.99
N GLU A 37 1.72 -8.45 -8.38
CA GLU A 37 1.16 -9.72 -7.91
C GLU A 37 1.31 -9.93 -6.39
N THR A 38 2.43 -9.51 -5.80
CA THR A 38 2.61 -9.59 -4.33
C THR A 38 1.76 -8.55 -3.59
N LEU A 39 1.57 -7.38 -4.20
CA LEU A 39 0.86 -6.25 -3.59
C LEU A 39 -0.66 -6.39 -3.68
N VAL A 40 -1.21 -6.93 -4.77
CA VAL A 40 -2.66 -7.17 -4.89
C VAL A 40 -3.17 -8.18 -3.85
N ARG A 41 -2.31 -9.10 -3.39
CA ARG A 41 -2.63 -10.06 -2.32
C ARG A 41 -2.65 -9.41 -0.93
N SER A 42 -1.88 -8.33 -0.76
CA SER A 42 -1.64 -7.66 0.53
C SER A 42 -2.49 -6.41 0.71
N TYR A 43 -2.87 -5.76 -0.39
CA TYR A 43 -3.58 -4.48 -0.41
C TYR A 43 -4.85 -4.58 -1.26
N ARG A 44 -5.96 -4.08 -0.72
CA ARG A 44 -7.24 -3.95 -1.44
C ARG A 44 -7.26 -2.72 -2.33
N VAL A 45 -6.31 -2.64 -3.25
CA VAL A 45 -6.12 -1.53 -4.19
C VAL A 45 -6.26 -2.06 -5.62
N PRO A 46 -6.92 -1.34 -6.55
CA PRO A 46 -6.97 -1.76 -7.95
C PRO A 46 -5.59 -1.95 -8.55
N VAL A 47 -5.45 -2.96 -9.42
CA VAL A 47 -4.18 -3.33 -10.09
C VAL A 47 -3.52 -2.12 -10.75
N LYS A 48 -4.31 -1.32 -11.50
CA LYS A 48 -3.82 -0.11 -12.19
C LYS A 48 -3.20 0.92 -11.24
N GLU A 49 -3.77 1.07 -10.05
CA GLU A 49 -3.26 2.01 -9.05
C GLU A 49 -1.97 1.49 -8.42
N ILE A 50 -1.87 0.18 -8.18
CA ILE A 50 -0.63 -0.46 -7.70
C ILE A 50 0.51 -0.29 -8.73
N GLU A 51 0.22 -0.51 -10.02
CA GLU A 51 1.16 -0.30 -11.12
C GLU A 51 1.66 1.15 -11.15
N TYR A 52 0.73 2.10 -11.08
CA TYR A 52 1.05 3.52 -11.07
C TYR A 52 1.95 3.89 -9.88
N GLU A 53 1.58 3.52 -8.66
CA GLU A 53 2.34 3.87 -7.46
C GLU A 53 3.72 3.21 -7.42
N LEU A 54 3.85 1.97 -7.90
CA LEU A 54 5.15 1.31 -8.05
C LEU A 54 6.05 2.05 -9.06
N ALA A 55 5.51 2.46 -10.20
CA ALA A 55 6.26 3.20 -11.21
C ALA A 55 6.77 4.54 -10.65
N ILE A 56 5.91 5.30 -9.98
CA ILE A 56 6.27 6.56 -9.33
C ILE A 56 7.33 6.35 -8.24
N ALA A 57 7.17 5.33 -7.39
CA ALA A 57 8.12 5.04 -6.33
C ALA A 57 9.51 4.67 -6.87
N ARG A 58 9.57 3.89 -7.97
CA ARG A 58 10.81 3.54 -8.66
C ARG A 58 11.46 4.75 -9.32
N GLN A 59 10.68 5.58 -10.02
CA GLN A 59 11.17 6.80 -10.64
C GLN A 59 11.79 7.75 -9.62
N LYS A 60 11.11 7.97 -8.48
CA LYS A 60 11.61 8.83 -7.40
C LYS A 60 12.96 8.38 -6.86
N ARG A 61 13.22 7.07 -6.79
CA ARG A 61 14.51 6.52 -6.34
C ARG A 61 15.59 6.56 -7.41
N GLY A 62 15.24 6.30 -8.66
CA GLY A 62 16.20 6.39 -9.77
C GLY A 62 16.60 7.82 -10.14
N ALA A 63 15.82 8.81 -9.70
CA ALA A 63 16.13 10.24 -9.84
C ALA A 63 16.96 10.81 -8.68
N GLN A 64 17.25 10.03 -7.63
CA GLN A 64 18.18 10.38 -6.55
C GLN A 64 19.58 9.86 -6.87
#